data_AF-A0A154MI64-F1
#
_entry.id   AF-A0A154MI64-F1
#
_cell.length_a   1.000
_cell.length_b   1.000
_cell.length_c   1.000
_cell.angle_alpha   90.00
_cell.angle_beta   90.00
_cell.angle_gamma   90.00
#
_symmetry.space_group_name_H-M   'P 1'
#
loop_
_entity.id
_entity.type
_entity.pdbx_description
1 polymer ?
#
loop_
_entity_poly.entity_id
_entity_poly.type
_entity_poly.pdbx_seq_one_letter_code
_entity_poly.pdbx_strand_id
1 'polypeptide(L)' 'MASRSPIRWLTRWVDWFEERGVYVPGEESRAVDPMRDFGWLIVAWVSGLAIFILFFAFAV' A
#
# COMPACT_ATOMS: atom_id res chain seq x y z
N MET A 1 -2.66 -13.58 24.56
CA MET A 1 -2.38 -14.22 23.25
C MET A 1 -2.84 -13.26 22.16
N ALA A 2 -1.90 -12.64 21.44
CA ALA A 2 -2.21 -11.69 20.38
C ALA A 2 -2.93 -12.42 19.25
N SER A 3 -4.23 -12.18 19.08
CA SER A 3 -4.95 -12.64 17.90
C SER A 3 -4.31 -11.94 16.69
N ARG A 4 -3.52 -12.71 15.93
CA ARG A 4 -2.95 -12.29 14.65
C ARG A 4 -4.09 -12.24 13.63
N SER A 5 -4.94 -11.24 13.77
CA SER A 5 -5.95 -10.92 12.76
C SER A 5 -5.21 -10.36 11.55
N PRO A 6 -5.20 -11.05 10.39
CA PRO A 6 -4.51 -10.57 9.20
C PRO A 6 -5.07 -9.22 8.72
N ILE A 7 -6.34 -8.94 9.00
CA ILE A 7 -7.01 -7.68 8.71
C ILE A 7 -6.37 -6.52 9.50
N ARG A 8 -5.99 -6.77 10.76
CA ARG A 8 -5.39 -5.76 11.64
C ARG A 8 -3.96 -5.38 11.25
N TRP A 9 -3.30 -6.24 10.47
CA TRP A 9 -2.00 -5.95 9.87
C TRP A 9 -2.17 -5.08 8.63
N LEU A 10 -3.16 -5.38 7.79
CA LEU A 10 -3.52 -4.56 6.63
C LEU A 10 -3.91 -3.14 7.02
N THR A 11 -4.72 -2.95 8.07
CA THR A 11 -5.11 -1.61 8.53
C THR A 11 -3.90 -0.78 8.94
N ARG A 12 -2.93 -1.36 9.67
CA ARG A 12 -1.70 -0.64 10.05
C ARG A 12 -0.84 -0.26 8.85
N TRP A 13 -0.83 -1.08 7.81
CA TRP A 13 -0.13 -0.76 6.57
C TRP A 13 -0.79 0.41 5.84
N VAL A 14 -2.12 0.47 5.85
CA VAL A 14 -2.89 1.61 5.30
C VAL A 14 -2.63 2.87 6.11
N ASP A 15 -2.73 2.80 7.44
CA ASP A 15 -2.50 3.95 8.33
C ASP A 15 -1.07 4.51 8.14
N TRP A 16 -0.07 3.62 8.07
CA TRP A 16 1.33 3.99 7.81
C TRP A 16 1.52 4.64 6.43
N PHE A 17 0.76 4.20 5.42
CA PHE A 17 0.80 4.79 4.08
C PHE A 17 0.11 6.13 4.03
N GLU A 18 -0.96 6.33 4.79
CA GLU A 18 -1.68 7.60 4.87
C GLU A 18 -0.81 8.67 5.56
N GLU A 19 -0.15 8.33 6.67
CA GLU A 19 0.79 9.21 7.36
C GLU A 19 1.99 9.63 6.49
N ARG A 20 2.40 8.79 5.54
CA ARG A 20 3.54 9.06 4.64
C ARG A 20 3.15 9.58 3.26
N GLY A 21 1.92 9.33 2.83
CA GLY A 21 1.42 9.54 1.47
C GLY A 21 0.68 10.86 1.26
N VAL A 22 0.25 11.52 2.33
CA VAL A 22 -0.57 12.72 2.21
C VAL A 22 0.30 13.93 1.84
N TYR A 23 -0.01 14.48 0.66
CA TYR A 23 0.44 15.78 0.19
C TYR A 23 0.22 16.86 1.26
N VAL A 24 1.29 17.54 1.67
CA VAL A 24 1.21 18.72 2.53
C VAL A 24 1.11 19.95 1.61
N PRO A 25 0.00 20.71 1.64
CA PRO A 25 -0.14 21.91 0.81
C PRO A 25 0.92 22.95 1.19
N GLY A 26 1.65 23.47 0.20
CA GLY A 26 2.67 24.53 0.38
C GLY A 26 4.11 24.14 0.01
N GLU A 27 4.38 22.87 -0.32
CA GLU A 27 5.70 22.37 -0.72
C GLU A 27 5.73 21.98 -2.19
N GLU A 28 5.62 22.98 -3.06
CA GLU A 28 5.57 22.79 -4.53
C GLU A 28 6.95 22.44 -5.15
N SER A 29 8.04 22.64 -4.42
CA SER A 29 9.43 22.42 -4.86
C SER A 29 10.20 21.42 -3.99
N ARG A 30 9.52 20.37 -3.51
CA ARG A 30 10.15 19.26 -2.79
C ARG A 30 10.70 18.24 -3.80
N ALA A 31 11.87 17.69 -3.51
CA ALA A 31 12.41 16.55 -4.23
C ALA A 31 11.43 15.36 -4.16
N VAL A 32 11.22 14.68 -5.29
CA VAL A 32 10.36 13.50 -5.39
C VAL A 32 10.75 12.48 -4.32
N ASP A 33 9.80 12.10 -3.50
CA ASP A 33 9.94 11.06 -2.49
C ASP A 33 9.23 9.81 -3.00
N PRO A 34 9.97 8.80 -3.48
CA PRO A 34 9.38 7.66 -4.17
C PRO A 34 8.33 6.92 -3.35
N MET A 35 8.48 6.89 -2.03
CA MET A 35 7.57 6.15 -1.16
C MET A 35 6.28 6.91 -0.88
N ARG A 36 6.35 8.25 -0.86
CA ARG A 36 5.18 9.13 -0.74
C ARG A 36 4.43 9.23 -2.07
N ASP A 37 5.15 9.51 -3.14
CA ASP A 37 4.56 9.92 -4.42
C ASP A 37 4.07 8.70 -5.24
N PHE A 38 4.77 7.55 -5.13
CA PHE A 38 4.39 6.30 -5.82
C PHE A 38 3.89 5.21 -4.88
N GLY A 39 3.72 5.53 -3.60
CA GLY A 39 3.28 4.58 -2.58
C GLY A 39 2.02 3.80 -2.96
N TRP A 40 0.97 4.54 -3.33
CA TRP A 40 -0.30 3.95 -3.77
C TRP A 40 -0.17 3.16 -5.07
N LEU A 41 0.71 3.59 -5.98
CA LEU A 41 0.97 2.85 -7.22
C LEU A 41 1.61 1.49 -6.92
N ILE A 42 2.58 1.44 -6.01
CA ILE A 42 3.23 0.19 -5.58
C ILE A 42 2.20 -0.74 -4.91
N VAL A 43 1.36 -0.21 -4.02
CA VAL A 43 0.32 -0.99 -3.32
C VAL A 43 -0.69 -1.58 -4.31
N ALA A 44 -1.19 -0.76 -5.24
CA ALA A 44 -2.11 -1.23 -6.27
C ALA A 44 -1.47 -2.30 -7.15
N TRP A 45 -0.19 -2.12 -7.52
CA TRP A 45 0.55 -3.07 -8.34
C TRP A 45 0.77 -4.41 -7.64
N VAL A 46 1.26 -4.41 -6.40
CA VAL A 46 1.48 -5.63 -5.60
C VAL A 46 0.16 -6.36 -5.33
N SER A 47 -0.91 -5.61 -5.01
CA SER A 47 -2.23 -6.19 -4.79
C SER A 47 -2.79 -6.82 -6.07
N GLY A 48 -2.67 -6.13 -7.21
CA GLY A 48 -3.06 -6.65 -8.51
C GLY A 48 -2.30 -7.91 -8.90
N LEU A 49 -0.98 -7.92 -8.68
CA LEU A 49 -0.14 -9.09 -8.92
C LEU A 49 -0.55 -10.28 -8.03
N ALA A 50 -0.80 -10.05 -6.75
CA ALA A 50 -1.24 -11.10 -5.83
C ALA A 50 -2.59 -11.68 -6.26
N ILE A 51 -3.57 -10.84 -6.61
CA ILE A 51 -4.87 -11.28 -7.12
C ILE A 51 -4.71 -12.07 -8.42
N PHE A 52 -3.87 -11.59 -9.35
CA PHE A 52 -3.58 -12.27 -10.60
C PHE A 52 -3.02 -13.68 -10.35
N ILE A 53 -2.01 -13.81 -9.49
CA ILE A 53 -1.44 -15.12 -9.13
C ILE A 53 -2.50 -16.04 -8.54
N LEU A 54 -3.30 -15.55 -7.58
CA LEU A 54 -4.34 -16.35 -6.95
C LEU A 54 -5.41 -16.79 -7.97
N PHE A 55 -5.80 -15.91 -8.88
CA PHE A 55 -6.76 -16.23 -9.94
C PHE A 55 -6.27 -17.40 -10.80
N PHE A 56 -5.02 -17.35 -11.28
CA PHE A 56 -4.44 -18.45 -12.06
C PHE A 56 -4.18 -19.71 -11.23
N ALA A 57 -3.85 -19.57 -9.95
CA ALA A 57 -3.65 -20.71 -9.06
C ALA A 57 -4.96 -21.49 -8.79
N PHE A 58 -6.10 -20.81 -8.77
CA PHE A 58 -7.42 -21.43 -8.57
C PHE A 58 -8.15 -21.79 -9.87
N ALA A 59 -7.67 -21.35 -11.03
CA ALA A 59 -8.27 -21.65 -12.33
C ALA A 59 -7.95 -23.06 -12.86
N VAL A 60 -7.57 -23.99 -11.98
CA VAL A 60 -7.21 -25.39 -12.27
C VAL A 60 -8.37 -26.33 -11.94
#